data_AF-A0A2M8EBX1-F1
#
_entry.id   AF-A0A2M8EBX1-F1
#
_cell.length_a   1.000
_cell.length_b   1.000
_cell.length_c   1.000
_cell.angle_alpha   90.00
_cell.angle_beta   90.00
_cell.angle_gamma   90.00
#
_symmetry.space_group_name_H-M   'P 1'
#
loop_
_entity.id
_entity.type
_entity.pdbx_description
1 polymer ?
#
loop_
_entity_poly.entity_id
_entity_poly.type
_entity_poly.pdbx_seq_one_letter_code
_entity_poly.pdbx_strand_id
1 'polypeptide(L)'
;VVVSSARYCGIAALLRAGQDALVLEDPHDQAAMAFALLRVKQEPALETSLRAAGLAFAQDHQWAALAQRQSALYQQLAIQQL
;
A
#
# COMPACT_ATOMS: atom_id res chain seq x y z
N VAL A 1 -5.16 -3.49 -6.63
CA VAL A 1 -5.09 -4.47 -5.51
C VAL A 1 -6.22 -4.19 -4.52
N VAL A 2 -6.66 -5.17 -3.74
CA VAL A 2 -7.60 -4.98 -2.60
C VAL A 2 -6.83 -5.23 -1.32
N VAL A 3 -6.89 -4.31 -0.36
CA VAL A 3 -6.19 -4.42 0.93
C VAL A 3 -7.12 -4.03 2.08
N SER A 4 -6.82 -4.50 3.28
CA SER A 4 -7.49 -4.01 4.49
C SER A 4 -7.00 -2.61 4.87
N SER A 5 -7.79 -1.87 5.65
CA SER A 5 -7.44 -0.54 6.15
C SER A 5 -6.16 -0.54 6.99
N ALA A 6 -5.62 0.66 7.23
CA ALA A 6 -4.41 0.87 8.03
C ALA A 6 -4.50 0.29 9.45
N ARG A 7 -5.72 0.08 9.97
CA ARG A 7 -5.97 -0.59 11.24
C ARG A 7 -5.47 -2.04 11.26
N TYR A 8 -5.52 -2.72 10.12
CA TYR A 8 -5.17 -4.13 9.96
C TYR A 8 -3.92 -4.34 9.11
N CYS A 9 -3.65 -3.42 8.17
CA CYS A 9 -2.56 -3.53 7.21
C CYS A 9 -1.73 -2.23 7.17
N GLY A 10 -0.53 -2.25 7.76
CA GLY A 10 0.28 -1.03 7.92
C GLY A 10 0.61 -0.29 6.63
N ILE A 11 0.81 -1.00 5.51
CA ILE A 11 1.09 -0.37 4.21
C ILE A 11 -0.09 0.47 3.70
N ALA A 12 -1.32 0.18 4.12
CA ALA A 12 -2.50 0.92 3.72
C ALA A 12 -2.50 2.37 4.23
N ALA A 13 -1.69 2.70 5.25
CA ALA A 13 -1.47 4.08 5.67
C ALA A 13 -0.76 4.94 4.61
N LEU A 14 -0.06 4.30 3.67
CA LEU A 14 0.68 4.96 2.59
C LEU A 14 -0.07 4.93 1.24
N LEU A 15 -1.17 4.18 1.17
CA LEU A 15 -1.96 4.03 -0.05
C LEU A 15 -3.12 5.03 -0.07
N ARG A 16 -3.44 5.58 -1.25
CA ARG A 16 -4.65 6.39 -1.46
C ARG A 16 -5.79 5.48 -1.89
N ALA A 17 -6.85 5.43 -1.08
CA ALA A 17 -8.04 4.63 -1.36
C ALA A 17 -8.68 5.03 -2.71
N GLY A 18 -9.03 4.02 -3.51
CA GLY A 18 -9.62 4.18 -4.85
C GLY A 18 -8.62 4.58 -5.94
N GLN A 19 -7.38 4.92 -5.60
CA GLN A 19 -6.32 5.28 -6.56
C GLN A 19 -5.26 4.20 -6.65
N ASP A 20 -4.59 3.92 -5.53
CA ASP A 20 -3.49 2.93 -5.48
C ASP A 20 -4.03 1.53 -5.14
N ALA A 21 -5.14 1.47 -4.39
CA ALA A 21 -5.82 0.24 -3.99
C ALA A 21 -7.30 0.48 -3.69
N LEU A 22 -8.13 -0.57 -3.77
CA LEU A 22 -9.39 -0.59 -3.03
C LEU A 22 -9.09 -0.96 -1.57
N VAL A 23 -9.63 -0.19 -0.64
CA VAL A 23 -9.41 -0.39 0.80
C VAL A 23 -10.69 -0.92 1.43
N LEU A 24 -10.57 -2.04 2.15
CA LEU A 24 -11.63 -2.62 2.96
C LEU A 24 -11.47 -2.16 4.40
N GLU A 25 -12.49 -1.50 4.94
CA GLU A 25 -12.45 -0.98 6.31
C GLU A 25 -12.34 -2.11 7.34
N ASP A 26 -13.15 -3.16 7.19
CA ASP A 26 -13.10 -4.39 7.98
C ASP A 26 -12.82 -5.60 7.08
N PRO A 27 -11.70 -6.32 7.25
CA PRO A 27 -11.42 -7.53 6.49
C PRO A 27 -12.38 -8.68 6.77
N HIS A 28 -13.16 -8.63 7.86
CA HIS A 28 -14.14 -9.67 8.20
C HIS A 28 -15.50 -9.45 7.53
N ASP A 29 -15.72 -8.29 6.91
CA ASP A 29 -16.92 -8.03 6.12
C ASP A 29 -16.82 -8.75 4.77
N GLN A 30 -17.41 -9.94 4.73
CA GLN A 30 -17.42 -10.80 3.53
C GLN A 30 -18.16 -10.15 2.36
N ALA A 31 -19.21 -9.35 2.64
CA ALA A 31 -19.97 -8.68 1.59
C ALA A 31 -19.14 -7.56 0.95
N ALA A 32 -18.46 -6.75 1.76
CA ALA A 32 -17.55 -5.72 1.27
C ALA A 32 -16.38 -6.32 0.48
N MET A 33 -15.81 -7.42 0.96
CA MET A 33 -14.74 -8.16 0.24
C MET A 33 -15.23 -8.65 -1.13
N ALA A 34 -16.37 -9.36 -1.16
CA ALA A 34 -16.93 -9.87 -2.41
C ALA A 34 -17.24 -8.74 -3.39
N PHE A 35 -17.82 -7.64 -2.91
CA PHE A 35 -18.08 -6.45 -3.71
C PHE A 35 -16.80 -5.87 -4.31
N ALA A 36 -15.75 -5.65 -3.51
CA ALA A 36 -14.48 -5.11 -3.99
C ALA A 36 -13.82 -6.00 -5.06
N LEU A 37 -13.84 -7.33 -4.85
CA LEU A 37 -13.30 -8.29 -5.83
C LEU A 37 -14.12 -8.29 -7.14
N LEU A 38 -15.44 -8.23 -7.04
CA LEU A 38 -16.31 -8.15 -8.22
C LEU A 38 -16.06 -6.87 -9.00
N ARG A 39 -15.88 -5.72 -8.34
CA ARG A 39 -15.52 -4.47 -9.01
C ARG A 39 -14.23 -4.59 -9.81
N VAL A 40 -13.16 -5.11 -9.20
CA VAL A 40 -11.89 -5.34 -9.91
C VAL A 40 -12.08 -6.26 -11.13
N LYS A 41 -12.92 -7.28 -11.02
CA LYS A 41 -13.19 -8.22 -12.11
C LYS A 41 -14.08 -7.63 -13.23
N GLN A 42 -15.05 -6.80 -12.88
CA GLN A 42 -16.13 -6.37 -13.77
C GLN A 42 -15.95 -4.94 -14.31
N GLU A 43 -15.04 -4.14 -13.73
CA GLU A 43 -14.73 -2.78 -14.17
C GLU A 43 -13.30 -2.74 -14.76
N PRO A 44 -13.09 -3.00 -16.07
CA PRO A 44 -11.75 -3.08 -16.67
C PRO A 44 -10.93 -1.80 -16.52
N ALA A 45 -11.59 -0.63 -16.58
CA ALA A 45 -10.94 0.66 -16.38
C ALA A 45 -10.38 0.80 -14.95
N LEU A 46 -11.13 0.33 -13.95
CA LEU A 46 -10.67 0.30 -12.56
C LEU A 46 -9.48 -0.64 -12.41
N GLU A 47 -9.57 -1.85 -12.96
CA GLU A 47 -8.48 -2.82 -12.93
C GLU A 47 -7.19 -2.25 -13.53
N THR A 48 -7.28 -1.64 -14.71
CA THR A 48 -6.13 -1.05 -15.41
C THR A 48 -5.53 0.09 -14.58
N SER A 49 -6.37 0.96 -14.03
CA SER A 49 -5.93 2.07 -13.19
C SER A 49 -5.23 1.58 -11.91
N LEU A 50 -5.83 0.63 -11.20
CA LEU A 50 -5.26 0.06 -9.97
C LEU A 50 -3.95 -0.68 -10.23
N ARG A 51 -3.82 -1.36 -11.38
CA ARG A 51 -2.58 -2.03 -11.78
C ARG A 51 -1.47 -1.02 -12.00
N ALA A 52 -1.74 0.02 -12.79
CA ALA A 52 -0.75 1.06 -13.07
C ALA A 52 -0.32 1.81 -11.79
N ALA A 53 -1.30 2.24 -10.98
CA ALA A 53 -1.03 2.96 -9.74
C ALA A 53 -0.29 2.10 -8.70
N GLY A 54 -0.67 0.82 -8.55
CA GLY A 54 0.01 -0.10 -7.64
C GLY A 54 1.47 -0.37 -8.04
N LEU A 55 1.75 -0.46 -9.34
CA LEU A 55 3.13 -0.59 -9.83
C LEU A 55 3.94 0.68 -9.58
N ALA A 56 3.37 1.87 -9.83
CA ALA A 56 4.02 3.15 -9.53
C ALA A 56 4.33 3.28 -8.03
N PHE A 57 3.35 2.97 -7.17
CA PHE A 57 3.54 2.96 -5.72
C PHE A 57 4.71 2.05 -5.29
N ALA A 58 4.76 0.81 -5.82
CA ALA A 58 5.83 -0.12 -5.50
C ALA A 58 7.21 0.36 -5.98
N GLN A 59 7.27 1.05 -7.12
CA GLN A 59 8.50 1.66 -7.62
C GLN A 59 8.98 2.80 -6.73
N ASP A 60 8.07 3.59 -6.17
CA ASP A 60 8.40 4.70 -5.28
C ASP A 60 8.77 4.23 -3.85
N HIS A 61 8.34 3.02 -3.47
CA HIS A 61 8.43 2.49 -2.10
C HIS A 61 9.31 1.23 -2.02
N GLN A 62 10.47 1.26 -2.67
CA GLN A 62 11.41 0.13 -2.68
C GLN A 62 12.08 -0.11 -1.33
N TRP A 63 12.12 -1.37 -0.91
CA TRP A 63 12.82 -1.81 0.30
C TRP A 63 14.29 -1.42 0.33
N ALA A 64 14.99 -1.52 -0.80
CA ALA A 64 16.41 -1.15 -0.89
C ALA A 64 16.63 0.33 -0.58
N ALA A 65 15.80 1.22 -1.15
CA ALA A 65 15.86 2.66 -0.90
C ALA A 65 15.53 2.97 0.58
N LEU A 66 14.52 2.30 1.15
CA LEU A 66 14.17 2.46 2.55
C LEU A 66 15.30 2.01 3.49
N ALA A 67 15.92 0.86 3.22
CA ALA A 67 17.03 0.32 4.01
C ALA A 67 18.24 1.26 4.01
N GLN A 68 18.59 1.84 2.86
CA GLN A 68 19.66 2.83 2.75
C GLN A 68 19.37 4.07 3.60
N ARG A 69 18.16 4.62 3.51
CA ARG A 69 17.74 5.79 4.31
C ARG A 69 17.77 5.49 5.81
N GLN A 70 17.24 4.34 6.24
CA GLN A 70 17.26 3.94 7.65
C GLN A 70 18.68 3.73 8.18
N SER A 71 19.55 3.07 7.40
CA SER A 71 20.94 2.86 7.78
C SER A 71 21.69 4.19 7.98
N ALA A 72 21.49 5.16 7.08
CA ALA A 72 22.08 6.49 7.22
C ALA A 72 21.61 7.21 8.50
N LEU A 73 20.32 7.11 8.85
CA LEU A 73 19.79 7.67 10.09
C LEU A 73 20.42 7.02 11.34
N TYR A 74 20.54 5.70 11.36
CA TYR A 74 21.18 5.00 12.47
C TYR A 74 22.66 5.38 12.62
N GLN A 75 23.40 5.50 11.52
CA GLN A 75 24.79 5.95 11.53
C GLN A 75 24.93 7.38 12.06
N GLN A 76 24.04 8.29 11.63
CA GLN A 76 24.04 9.68 12.11
C GLN A 76 23.83 9.75 13.64
N LEU A 77 22.86 8.99 14.16
CA LEU A 77 22.58 8.97 15.60
C LEU A 77 23.71 8.32 16.39
N ALA A 78 24.32 7.25 15.87
CA ALA A 78 25.46 6.59 16.51
C ALA A 78 26.68 7.52 16.63
N ILE A 79 26.91 8.37 15.63
CA ILE A 79 28.01 9.34 15.63
C ILE A 79 27.74 10.52 16.58
N GLN A 80 26.49 10.96 16.73
CA GLN A 80 26.12 12.08 17.62
C GLN A 80 26.18 11.75 19.13
N GLN A 81 26.33 10.48 19.49
CA GLN A 81 26.44 10.03 20.88
C GLN A 81 27.89 9.75 21.33
N LEU A 82 28.87 10.07 20.49
CA LEU A 82 30.32 10.06 20.79
C LEU A 82 30.83 11.50 20.98
#